data_AF-A0A023DK60-F1
#
_entry.id   AF-A0A023DK60-F1
#
_cell.length_a   1.000
_cell.length_b   1.000
_cell.length_c   1.000
_cell.angle_alpha   90.00
_cell.angle_beta   90.00
_cell.angle_gamma   90.00
#
_symmetry.space_group_name_H-M   'P 1'
#
loop_
_entity.id
_entity.type
_entity.pdbx_description
1 polymer ?
#
loop_
_entity_poly.entity_id
_entity_poly.type
_entity_poly.pdbx_seq_one_letter_code
_entity_poly.pdbx_strand_id
1 'polypeptide(L)'
;MMEIPEELDLISVFESIPKRKDETDTFYNDTSTFVLENEKELYEITLSPFYNEFTLSVKDRETKEIVSYLELMSVKKIEIVEDKKNHSKIRLFHGESDRYENIIEITLKPNFKLIFREQYR
;
A
#
# COMPACT_ATOMS: atom_id res chain seq x y z
N MET A 1 -9.85 12.27 -6.10
CA MET A 1 -9.70 10.80 -6.15
C MET A 1 -8.22 10.53 -6.06
N MET A 2 -7.83 9.43 -5.42
CA MET A 2 -6.44 9.05 -5.27
C MET A 2 -5.79 8.82 -6.65
N GLU A 3 -4.63 9.43 -6.89
CA GLU A 3 -3.78 9.09 -8.03
C GLU A 3 -3.09 7.75 -7.74
N ILE A 4 -3.46 6.71 -8.46
CA ILE A 4 -3.02 5.34 -8.16
C ILE A 4 -2.55 4.64 -9.46
N PRO A 5 -1.57 3.72 -9.40
CA PRO A 5 -1.20 2.90 -10.54
C PRO A 5 -2.38 2.06 -11.05
N GLU A 6 -2.27 1.57 -12.28
CA GLU A 6 -3.26 0.66 -12.82
C GLU A 6 -3.34 -0.62 -11.98
N GLU A 7 -4.51 -1.25 -11.96
CA GLU A 7 -4.74 -2.47 -11.18
C GLU A 7 -3.72 -3.57 -11.52
N LEU A 8 -3.35 -3.72 -12.80
CA LEU A 8 -2.35 -4.71 -13.23
C LEU A 8 -0.96 -4.44 -12.65
N ASP A 9 -0.56 -3.17 -12.51
CA ASP A 9 0.72 -2.81 -11.91
C ASP A 9 0.72 -3.10 -10.40
N LEU A 10 -0.42 -2.88 -9.74
CA LEU A 10 -0.60 -3.23 -8.33
C LEU A 10 -0.58 -4.75 -8.11
N ILE A 11 -1.23 -5.52 -8.99
CA ILE A 11 -1.17 -6.98 -8.98
C ILE A 11 0.29 -7.46 -9.15
N SER A 12 1.07 -6.80 -10.01
CA SER A 12 2.48 -7.11 -10.22
C SER A 12 3.32 -6.84 -8.97
N VAL A 13 3.29 -5.61 -8.44
CA VAL A 13 4.15 -5.21 -7.30
C VAL A 13 3.78 -5.93 -5.99
N PHE A 14 2.51 -6.26 -5.80
CA PHE A 14 2.01 -7.02 -4.65
C PHE A 14 2.03 -8.53 -4.87
N GLU A 15 2.27 -9.00 -6.09
CA GLU A 15 2.22 -10.41 -6.48
C GLU A 15 0.92 -11.11 -6.01
N SER A 16 -0.19 -10.36 -5.98
CA SER A 16 -1.48 -10.78 -5.44
C SER A 16 -2.61 -10.25 -6.29
N ILE A 17 -3.59 -11.10 -6.56
CA ILE A 17 -4.89 -10.67 -7.11
C ILE A 17 -5.70 -10.09 -5.95
N PRO A 18 -6.31 -8.89 -6.09
CA PRO A 18 -7.12 -8.32 -5.03
C PRO A 18 -8.41 -9.11 -4.85
N LYS A 19 -8.84 -9.25 -3.60
CA LYS A 19 -10.23 -9.55 -3.27
C LYS A 19 -11.00 -8.23 -3.23
N ARG A 20 -11.96 -8.10 -4.15
CA ARG A 20 -12.89 -6.97 -4.23
C ARG A 20 -14.03 -7.11 -3.22
N LYS A 21 -14.53 -5.99 -2.72
CA LYS A 21 -15.71 -5.96 -1.84
C LYS A 21 -16.99 -6.02 -2.67
N ASP A 22 -17.02 -5.32 -3.80
CA ASP A 22 -18.07 -5.41 -4.81
C ASP A 22 -17.46 -5.68 -6.19
N GLU A 23 -17.55 -6.93 -6.65
CA GLU A 23 -17.02 -7.36 -7.96
C GLU A 23 -17.78 -6.75 -9.15
N THR A 24 -18.93 -6.11 -8.91
CA THR A 24 -19.71 -5.45 -9.97
C THR A 24 -19.27 -4.02 -10.26
N ASP A 25 -18.46 -3.42 -9.38
CA ASP A 25 -17.90 -2.09 -9.57
C ASP A 25 -16.46 -2.16 -10.14
N THR A 26 -16.01 -1.02 -10.66
CA THR A 26 -14.64 -0.83 -11.11
C THR A 26 -13.68 -0.78 -9.92
N PHE A 27 -12.44 -1.22 -10.13
CA PHE A 27 -11.38 -1.19 -9.11
C PHE A 27 -11.26 0.19 -8.42
N TYR A 28 -11.38 1.27 -9.19
CA TYR A 28 -11.25 2.65 -8.72
C TYR A 28 -12.38 3.11 -7.78
N ASN A 29 -13.53 2.44 -7.83
CA ASN A 29 -14.69 2.75 -6.99
C ASN A 29 -14.91 1.75 -5.84
N ASP A 30 -14.18 0.63 -5.84
CA ASP A 30 -14.31 -0.43 -4.85
C ASP A 30 -13.24 -0.35 -3.75
N THR A 31 -13.46 -1.09 -2.67
CA THR A 31 -12.44 -1.43 -1.67
C THR A 31 -11.84 -2.79 -2.00
N SER A 32 -10.54 -2.83 -2.28
CA SER A 32 -9.82 -4.04 -2.65
C SER A 32 -8.77 -4.42 -1.61
N THR A 33 -8.71 -5.70 -1.24
CA THR A 33 -7.71 -6.24 -0.31
C THR A 33 -6.73 -7.18 -1.02
N PHE A 34 -5.45 -6.92 -0.89
CA PHE A 34 -4.34 -7.73 -1.38
C PHE A 34 -3.70 -8.47 -0.21
N VAL A 35 -3.36 -9.74 -0.40
CA VAL A 35 -2.69 -10.56 0.60
C VAL A 35 -1.45 -11.17 -0.02
N LEU A 36 -0.29 -10.86 0.54
CA LEU A 36 1.00 -11.33 0.05
C LEU A 36 1.91 -11.74 1.21
N GLU A 37 2.96 -12.49 0.91
CA GLU A 37 3.97 -12.89 1.89
C GLU A 37 5.38 -12.81 1.29
N ASN A 38 6.35 -12.58 2.17
CA ASN A 38 7.76 -12.84 1.86
C ASN A 38 8.29 -13.91 2.84
N GLU A 39 9.61 -14.07 2.93
CA GLU A 39 10.21 -15.09 3.81
C GLU A 39 9.86 -14.89 5.30
N LYS A 40 9.63 -13.65 5.76
CA LYS A 40 9.47 -13.28 7.17
C LYS A 40 8.15 -12.63 7.52
N GLU A 41 7.50 -11.97 6.58
CA GLU A 41 6.33 -11.14 6.83
C GLU A 41 5.13 -11.55 5.98
N LEU A 42 3.95 -11.44 6.59
CA LEU A 42 2.64 -11.50 5.94
C LEU A 42 2.05 -10.10 5.86
N TYR A 43 1.53 -9.75 4.70
CA TYR A 43 0.98 -8.42 4.43
C TYR A 43 -0.50 -8.55 4.07
N GLU A 44 -1.30 -7.65 4.63
CA GLU A 44 -2.66 -7.38 4.18
C GLU A 44 -2.75 -5.89 3.84
N ILE A 45 -2.96 -5.58 2.56
CA ILE A 45 -3.06 -4.22 2.05
C ILE A 45 -4.49 -4.00 1.58
N THR A 46 -5.17 -2.99 2.12
CA THR A 46 -6.52 -2.62 1.68
C THR A 46 -6.49 -1.22 1.08
N LEU A 47 -7.08 -1.07 -0.10
CA LEU A 47 -7.12 0.17 -0.88
C LEU A 47 -8.57 0.54 -1.19
N SER A 48 -8.93 1.81 -0.96
CA SER A 48 -10.18 2.38 -1.44
C SER A 48 -9.87 3.66 -2.23
N PRO A 49 -9.63 3.60 -3.56
CA PRO A 49 -9.19 4.77 -4.32
C PRO A 49 -10.20 5.91 -4.32
N PHE A 50 -11.50 5.59 -4.34
CA PHE A 50 -12.58 6.57 -4.24
C PHE A 50 -12.59 7.32 -2.90
N TYR A 51 -12.39 6.59 -1.79
CA TYR A 51 -12.38 7.16 -0.44
C TYR A 51 -11.01 7.73 -0.03
N ASN A 52 -9.97 7.55 -0.85
CA ASN A 52 -8.58 7.94 -0.57
C ASN A 52 -7.99 7.20 0.65
N GLU A 53 -8.44 5.97 0.89
CA GLU A 53 -8.04 5.19 2.06
C GLU A 53 -6.98 4.14 1.70
N PHE A 54 -6.05 3.95 2.61
CA PHE A 54 -5.00 2.94 2.55
C PHE A 54 -4.82 2.33 3.94
N THR A 55 -4.86 1.01 4.02
CA THR A 55 -4.50 0.26 5.23
C THR A 55 -3.44 -0.77 4.91
N LEU A 56 -2.46 -0.91 5.80
CA LEU A 56 -1.45 -1.95 5.76
C LEU A 56 -1.36 -2.62 7.14
N SER A 57 -1.52 -3.93 7.17
CA SER A 57 -1.18 -4.78 8.31
C SER A 57 -0.01 -5.67 7.94
N VAL A 58 1.05 -5.62 8.75
CA VAL A 58 2.22 -6.48 8.59
C VAL A 58 2.34 -7.36 9.82
N LYS A 59 2.40 -8.67 9.61
CA LYS A 59 2.59 -9.65 10.67
C LYS A 59 3.87 -10.42 10.45
N ASP A 60 4.52 -10.82 11.54
CA ASP A 60 5.56 -11.83 11.48
C ASP A 60 4.94 -13.15 11.01
N ARG A 61 5.61 -13.84 10.09
CA ARG A 61 5.07 -15.04 9.44
C ARG A 61 5.05 -16.25 10.35
N GLU A 62 5.98 -16.36 11.29
CA GLU A 62 6.08 -17.48 12.23
C GLU A 62 5.15 -17.27 13.42
N THR A 63 5.25 -16.13 14.10
CA THR A 63 4.51 -15.86 15.35
C THR A 63 3.09 -15.37 15.09
N LYS A 64 2.80 -14.85 13.88
CA LYS A 64 1.56 -14.17 13.50
C LYS A 64 1.30 -12.87 14.27
N GLU A 65 2.27 -12.39 15.05
CA GLU A 65 2.15 -11.10 15.76
C GLU A 65 2.20 -9.93 14.79
N ILE A 66 1.46 -8.86 15.09
CA ILE A 66 1.47 -7.64 14.29
C ILE A 66 2.78 -6.90 14.54
N VAL A 67 3.58 -6.75 13.48
CA VAL A 67 4.83 -5.99 13.47
C VAL A 67 4.57 -4.52 13.15
N SER A 68 3.58 -4.25 12.29
CA SER A 68 3.20 -2.88 11.93
C SER A 68 1.74 -2.82 11.50
N TYR A 69 1.09 -1.72 11.84
CA TYR A 69 -0.24 -1.38 11.36
C TYR A 69 -0.25 0.10 10.96
N LEU A 70 -0.76 0.39 9.77
CA LEU A 70 -0.87 1.72 9.22
C LEU A 70 -2.28 1.87 8.63
N GLU A 71 -2.97 2.93 9.00
CA GLU A 71 -4.31 3.27 8.50
C GLU A 71 -4.34 4.76 8.16
N LEU A 72 -4.62 5.07 6.90
CA LEU A 72 -4.55 6.42 6.34
C LEU A 72 -5.86 6.74 5.62
N MET A 73 -6.46 7.87 5.96
CA MET A 73 -7.76 8.32 5.43
C MET A 73 -7.63 9.47 4.41
N SER A 74 -6.43 9.77 3.95
CA SER A 74 -6.15 10.96 3.12
C SER A 74 -5.01 10.76 2.12
N VAL A 75 -4.85 9.54 1.60
CA VAL A 75 -3.81 9.23 0.61
C VAL A 75 -4.17 9.86 -0.73
N LYS A 76 -3.33 10.79 -1.18
CA LYS A 76 -3.49 11.49 -2.45
C LYS A 76 -2.90 10.72 -3.62
N LYS A 77 -1.78 10.05 -3.40
CA LYS A 77 -1.05 9.36 -4.44
C LYS A 77 -0.37 8.10 -3.95
N ILE A 78 -0.36 7.07 -4.80
CA ILE A 78 0.48 5.89 -4.67
C ILE A 78 1.41 5.83 -5.88
N GLU A 79 2.69 5.56 -5.65
CA GLU A 79 3.68 5.32 -6.70
C GLU A 79 4.34 3.96 -6.49
N ILE A 80 4.54 3.21 -7.57
CA ILE A 80 5.47 2.07 -7.58
C ILE A 80 6.86 2.63 -7.81
N VAL A 81 7.71 2.56 -6.80
CA VAL A 81 9.09 3.04 -6.87
C VAL A 81 9.99 1.97 -7.48
N GLU A 82 9.77 0.71 -7.10
CA GLU A 82 10.46 -0.45 -7.67
C GLU A 82 9.52 -1.65 -7.76
N ASP A 83 9.56 -2.36 -8.89
CA ASP A 83 8.91 -3.66 -9.10
C ASP A 83 9.90 -4.61 -9.77
N LYS A 84 10.65 -5.35 -8.95
CA LYS A 84 11.59 -6.38 -9.38
C LYS A 84 11.32 -7.64 -8.57
N LYS A 85 11.67 -8.80 -9.15
CA LYS A 85 11.49 -10.12 -8.53
C LYS A 85 11.82 -10.18 -7.03
N ASN A 86 12.96 -9.62 -6.62
CA ASN A 86 13.44 -9.67 -5.23
C ASN A 86 13.40 -8.31 -4.51
N HIS A 87 12.81 -7.29 -5.12
CA HIS A 87 12.77 -5.95 -4.54
C HIS A 87 11.53 -5.22 -5.04
N SER A 88 10.59 -4.94 -4.13
CA SER A 88 9.39 -4.18 -4.44
C SER A 88 9.16 -3.11 -3.39
N LYS A 89 8.81 -1.91 -3.87
CA LYS A 89 8.69 -0.71 -3.06
C LYS A 89 7.60 0.20 -3.62
N ILE A 90 6.72 0.66 -2.73
CA ILE A 90 5.72 1.68 -3.03
C ILE A 90 5.99 2.95 -2.22
N ARG A 91 5.42 4.05 -2.68
CA ARG A 91 5.42 5.34 -1.97
C ARG A 91 4.00 5.87 -1.89
N LEU A 92 3.61 6.34 -0.71
CA LEU A 92 2.34 6.98 -0.45
C LEU A 92 2.59 8.46 -0.17
N PHE A 93 1.72 9.31 -0.70
CA PHE A 93 1.65 10.73 -0.38
C PHE A 93 0.32 10.98 0.34
N HIS A 94 0.37 11.53 1.55
CA HIS A 94 -0.82 11.72 2.38
C HIS A 94 -0.70 12.94 3.30
N GLY A 95 -1.83 13.33 3.92
CA GLY A 95 -1.82 14.37 4.96
C GLY A 95 -1.20 15.68 4.49
N GLU A 96 -1.75 16.24 3.43
CA GLU A 96 -1.28 17.48 2.80
C GLU A 96 -1.74 18.72 3.61
N SER A 97 -0.82 19.66 3.78
CA SER A 97 -1.11 21.02 4.24
C SER A 97 -0.51 22.03 3.27
N ASP A 98 -0.76 23.33 3.48
CA ASP A 98 -0.19 24.39 2.65
C ASP A 98 1.35 24.44 2.67
N ARG A 99 2.00 23.81 3.66
CA ARG A 99 3.46 23.88 3.86
C ARG A 99 4.17 22.56 3.70
N TYR A 100 3.49 21.46 4.01
CA TYR A 100 4.10 20.14 4.11
C TYR A 100 3.25 19.07 3.47
N GLU A 101 3.94 18.02 3.02
CA GLU A 101 3.34 16.76 2.59
C GLU A 101 4.06 15.61 3.32
N ASN A 102 3.29 14.59 3.70
CA ASN A 102 3.84 13.38 4.28
C ASN A 102 4.07 12.33 3.20
N ILE A 103 5.26 11.76 3.21
CA ILE A 103 5.68 10.70 2.32
C ILE A 103 6.00 9.46 3.14
N ILE A 104 5.34 8.35 2.80
CA ILE A 104 5.63 7.03 3.35
C ILE A 104 6.20 6.16 2.26
N GLU A 105 7.41 5.67 2.44
CA GLU A 105 8.01 4.65 1.59
C GLU A 105 7.89 3.28 2.25
N ILE A 106 7.28 2.31 1.56
CA ILE A 106 7.06 0.95 2.04
C ILE A 106 7.80 -0.01 1.13
N THR A 107 8.77 -0.74 1.67
CA THR A 107 9.45 -1.85 0.99
C THR A 107 8.81 -3.16 1.45
N LEU A 108 8.42 -4.00 0.50
CA LEU A 108 7.76 -5.29 0.75
C LEU A 108 8.74 -6.45 0.61
N LYS A 109 9.74 -6.32 -0.26
CA LYS A 109 10.78 -7.33 -0.49
C LYS A 109 12.18 -6.71 -0.47
N PRO A 110 13.20 -7.39 0.10
CA PRO A 110 13.11 -8.74 0.68
C PRO A 110 12.58 -8.79 2.12
N ASN A 111 12.51 -7.66 2.82
CA ASN A 111 11.97 -7.56 4.18
C ASN A 111 11.13 -6.29 4.28
N PHE A 112 10.17 -6.28 5.19
CA PHE A 112 9.38 -5.09 5.48
C PHE A 112 10.28 -3.93 5.93
N LYS A 113 10.07 -2.77 5.32
CA LYS A 113 10.64 -1.51 5.77
C LYS A 113 9.67 -0.38 5.52
N LEU A 114 9.42 0.42 6.55
CA LEU A 114 8.64 1.65 6.46
C LEU A 114 9.53 2.85 6.79
N ILE A 115 9.53 3.84 5.91
CA ILE A 115 10.17 5.14 6.16
C ILE A 115 9.09 6.21 6.02
N PHE A 116 8.83 6.93 7.10
CA PHE A 116 7.98 8.12 7.10
C PHE A 116 8.85 9.37 7.02
N ARG A 117 8.45 10.35 6.21
CA ARG A 117 9.07 11.67 6.09
C ARG A 117 7.98 12.73 5.96
N GLU A 118 8.17 13.84 6.66
CA GLU A 118 7.49 15.09 6.36
C GLU A 118 8.45 15.97 5.56
N GLN A 119 7.98 16.57 4.47
CA GLN A 119 8.80 17.48 3.68
C GLN A 119 8.03 18.72 3.24
N TYR A 120 8.76 19.82 3.02
CA TYR A 120 8.19 21.01 2.41
C TYR A 120 7.74 20.71 0.98
N ARG A 121 6.63 21.34 0.59
CA ARG A 121 6.16 21.34 -0.80
C ARG A 121 7.01 22.20 -1.73
#